data_AF-A0A0H5C7J5-F1
#
_entry.id   AF-A0A0H5C7J5-F1
#
_cell.length_a   1.000
_cell.length_b   1.000
_cell.length_c   1.000
_cell.angle_alpha   90.00
_cell.angle_beta   90.00
_cell.angle_gamma   90.00
#
_symmetry.space_group_name_H-M   'P 1'
#
loop_
_entity.id
_entity.type
_entity.pdbx_description
1 polymer ?
#
loop_
_entity_poly.entity_id
_entity_poly.type
_entity_poly.pdbx_seq_one_letter_code
_entity_poly.pdbx_strand_id
1 'polypeptide(L)'
;MRYALTIASVASLALAHLEPISAEDYVARPLFGYHWGSQSPLGVSETYNYCNMPRANKRSYQNVTSEYKLAYVEVIHRHQKRTPYSSNMLPGDVKEEGVRYPQITAGGKVDSKQHGLDLFQLYHDELGFLPDEYDEELVQWRITNNNITQQVFDSLITGMYPNDNITAELREVDNLEPNLDCHQADDLKKAIRSTPMWYDETNMTIYDELATQDGINATSHPGFYGSIDHFFDNLSTKTCAGDMINVTNSQFETVMKLGHWEYDYTFYSNPNATDYGIYKYGNFTTELASHFQEVISGERKVIYQHNIAHDGSISALTALLSKYLDLGFFQWPGMGAEYIFELYHQESNDSYHLRILYSGVERKFVPIDDFYNYLKDLNVEEISSQCAPSSS
;
A
#
# COMPACT_ATOMS: atom_id res chain seq x y z
N MET A 1 -32.95 28.75 -28.58
CA MET A 1 -31.57 28.24 -28.44
C MET A 1 -31.46 27.50 -27.13
N ARG A 2 -31.52 26.16 -27.17
CA ARG A 2 -31.23 25.30 -26.01
C ARG A 2 -29.77 24.90 -26.12
N TYR A 3 -28.94 25.26 -25.14
CA TYR A 3 -27.57 24.77 -25.04
C TYR A 3 -27.63 23.29 -24.64
N ALA A 4 -27.19 22.42 -25.55
CA ALA A 4 -26.89 21.04 -25.23
C ALA A 4 -25.51 21.03 -24.55
N LEU A 5 -25.48 20.77 -23.25
CA LEU A 5 -24.25 20.33 -22.59
C LEU A 5 -24.01 18.89 -23.04
N THR A 6 -23.01 18.70 -23.89
CA THR A 6 -22.48 17.38 -24.22
C THR A 6 -21.84 16.82 -22.96
N ILE A 7 -22.47 15.83 -22.35
CA ILE A 7 -21.85 14.98 -21.32
C ILE A 7 -20.78 14.18 -22.07
N ALA A 8 -19.53 14.64 -22.02
CA ALA A 8 -18.40 13.81 -22.40
C ALA A 8 -18.39 12.61 -21.45
N SER A 9 -18.54 11.44 -22.03
CA SER A 9 -18.54 10.14 -21.39
C SER A 9 -17.37 9.98 -20.42
N VAL A 10 -17.69 9.68 -19.16
CA VAL A 10 -16.74 9.34 -18.08
C VAL A 10 -15.91 8.09 -18.43
N ALA A 11 -16.29 7.34 -19.47
CA ALA A 11 -15.59 6.12 -19.88
C ALA A 11 -14.26 6.35 -20.62
N SER A 12 -13.93 7.58 -21.06
CA SER A 12 -12.65 7.83 -21.76
C SER A 12 -11.49 8.25 -20.85
N LEU A 13 -11.72 8.40 -19.54
CA LEU A 13 -10.68 8.78 -18.57
C LEU A 13 -9.98 7.58 -17.92
N ALA A 14 -10.58 6.39 -17.99
CA ALA A 14 -10.12 5.18 -17.31
C ALA A 14 -8.85 4.53 -17.95
N LEU A 15 -8.58 4.79 -19.24
CA LEU A 15 -7.33 4.36 -19.89
C LEU A 15 -6.24 5.45 -19.92
N ALA A 16 -6.51 6.65 -19.39
CA ALA A 16 -5.69 7.83 -19.63
C ALA A 16 -4.50 8.02 -18.67
N HIS A 17 -4.44 7.30 -17.55
CA HIS A 17 -3.44 7.58 -16.49
C HIS A 17 -2.16 6.72 -16.51
N LEU A 18 -1.97 5.86 -17.50
CA LEU A 18 -0.67 5.21 -17.68
C LEU A 18 0.36 6.11 -18.39
N GLU A 19 -0.07 7.25 -18.94
CA GLU A 19 0.87 8.23 -19.49
C GLU A 19 1.47 9.08 -18.36
N PRO A 20 2.82 9.08 -18.21
CA PRO A 20 3.46 9.90 -17.20
C PRO A 20 3.14 11.38 -17.37
N ILE A 21 2.85 12.05 -16.25
CA ILE A 21 2.71 13.51 -16.20
C ILE A 21 3.91 14.12 -15.50
N SER A 22 4.26 15.36 -15.86
CA SER A 22 5.35 16.07 -15.22
C SER A 22 5.04 16.39 -13.75
N ALA A 23 6.08 16.56 -12.94
CA ALA A 23 5.92 16.99 -11.55
C ALA A 23 5.26 18.37 -11.44
N GLU A 24 5.57 19.30 -12.36
CA GLU A 24 4.94 20.62 -12.44
C GLU A 24 3.42 20.51 -12.65
N ASP A 25 3.01 19.69 -13.63
CA ASP A 25 1.59 19.45 -13.92
C ASP A 25 0.88 18.73 -12.76
N TYR A 26 1.57 17.83 -12.06
CA TYR A 26 1.02 17.14 -10.89
C TYR A 26 0.79 18.12 -9.74
N VAL A 27 1.77 18.98 -9.44
CA VAL A 27 1.70 19.97 -8.34
C VAL A 27 0.62 21.04 -8.58
N ALA A 28 0.31 21.34 -9.84
CA ALA A 28 -0.76 22.26 -10.22
C ALA A 28 -2.17 21.76 -9.82
N ARG A 29 -2.32 20.47 -9.48
CA ARG A 29 -3.59 19.88 -9.06
C ARG A 29 -3.88 20.14 -7.57
N PRO A 30 -5.15 20.08 -7.14
CA PRO A 30 -5.47 20.18 -5.72
C PRO A 30 -4.85 19.02 -4.93
N LEU A 31 -4.41 19.29 -3.70
CA LEU A 31 -4.02 18.23 -2.77
C LEU A 31 -5.30 17.54 -2.26
N PHE A 32 -5.35 16.22 -2.38
CA PHE A 32 -6.46 15.42 -1.88
C PHE A 32 -6.01 14.50 -0.74
N GLY A 33 -6.86 14.34 0.27
CA GLY A 33 -6.70 13.30 1.28
C GLY A 33 -5.58 13.50 2.29
N TYR A 34 -5.20 14.74 2.59
CA TYR A 34 -4.41 15.04 3.79
C TYR A 34 -5.27 15.71 4.85
N HIS A 35 -5.16 15.19 6.07
CA HIS A 35 -5.86 15.70 7.23
C HIS A 35 -4.85 16.10 8.30
N TRP A 36 -5.14 17.21 8.97
CA TRP A 36 -4.40 17.64 10.14
C TRP A 36 -5.00 16.98 11.39
N GLY A 37 -4.19 16.16 12.05
CA GLY A 37 -4.49 15.59 13.36
C GLY A 37 -5.20 14.24 13.37
N SER A 38 -5.30 13.69 14.59
CA SER A 38 -5.90 12.39 14.90
C SER A 38 -7.42 12.32 14.69
N GLN A 39 -8.07 13.41 14.26
CA GLN A 39 -9.51 13.48 13.98
C GLN A 39 -9.90 12.93 12.60
N SER A 40 -8.91 12.51 11.81
CA SER A 40 -9.16 11.78 10.57
C SER A 40 -10.04 10.55 10.87
N PRO A 41 -11.14 10.33 10.14
CA PRO A 41 -12.00 9.17 10.37
C PRO A 41 -11.18 7.88 10.21
N LEU A 42 -11.31 6.95 11.15
CA LEU A 42 -10.53 5.71 11.18
C LEU A 42 -10.96 4.75 10.05
N GLY A 43 -10.48 4.99 8.83
CA GLY A 43 -10.72 4.11 7.67
C GLY A 43 -12.15 4.10 7.12
N VAL A 44 -13.02 4.97 7.63
CA VAL A 44 -14.43 5.12 7.17
C VAL A 44 -14.59 6.15 6.05
N SER A 45 -13.51 6.76 5.57
CA SER A 45 -13.54 7.65 4.41
C SER A 45 -13.78 6.82 3.14
N GLU A 46 -14.60 7.32 2.21
CA GLU A 46 -14.73 6.72 0.87
C GLU A 46 -13.63 7.20 -0.08
N THR A 47 -12.87 8.23 0.32
CA THR A 47 -11.82 8.85 -0.49
C THR A 47 -10.46 8.75 0.20
N TYR A 48 -9.41 8.82 -0.61
CA TYR A 48 -8.01 8.75 -0.17
C TYR A 48 -7.75 9.61 1.07
N ASN A 49 -7.02 9.06 2.03
CA ASN A 49 -6.67 9.71 3.27
C ASN A 49 -5.33 9.17 3.77
N TYR A 50 -4.26 9.95 3.64
CA TYR A 50 -2.90 9.50 3.95
C TYR A 50 -2.77 9.02 5.41
N CYS A 51 -3.44 9.67 6.36
CA CYS A 51 -3.28 9.36 7.78
C CYS A 51 -4.08 8.14 8.24
N ASN A 52 -5.23 7.86 7.63
CA ASN A 52 -6.03 6.66 7.86
C ASN A 52 -6.69 6.29 6.52
N MET A 53 -6.06 5.39 5.77
CA MET A 53 -6.59 4.99 4.47
C MET A 53 -7.98 4.37 4.60
N PRO A 54 -8.87 4.60 3.62
CA PRO A 54 -10.06 3.78 3.45
C PRO A 54 -9.71 2.29 3.48
N ARG A 55 -10.61 1.49 4.02
CA ARG A 55 -10.45 0.03 4.10
C ARG A 55 -11.79 -0.68 4.02
N ALA A 56 -11.75 -1.97 3.70
CA ALA A 56 -12.93 -2.81 3.69
C ALA A 56 -13.56 -2.84 5.08
N ASN A 57 -14.86 -2.57 5.10
CA ASN A 57 -15.66 -2.53 6.30
C ASN A 57 -17.12 -2.81 5.92
N LYS A 58 -17.91 -3.23 6.90
CA LYS A 58 -19.33 -3.57 6.71
C LYS A 58 -20.19 -2.47 6.08
N ARG A 59 -19.82 -1.18 6.20
CA ARG A 59 -20.66 -0.06 5.73
C ARG A 59 -20.57 0.16 4.22
N SER A 60 -19.37 0.05 3.66
CA SER A 60 -19.11 0.35 2.24
C SER A 60 -18.95 -0.91 1.39
N TYR A 61 -18.74 -2.07 2.01
CA TYR A 61 -18.58 -3.34 1.31
C TYR A 61 -19.84 -3.69 0.50
N GLN A 62 -19.62 -4.02 -0.77
CA GLN A 62 -20.68 -4.48 -1.66
C GLN A 62 -20.62 -6.00 -1.75
N ASN A 63 -21.69 -6.68 -1.35
CA ASN A 63 -21.78 -8.13 -1.45
C ASN A 63 -21.80 -8.56 -2.92
N VAL A 64 -21.02 -9.58 -3.24
CA VAL A 64 -21.14 -10.32 -4.50
C VAL A 64 -22.50 -11.05 -4.49
N THR A 65 -23.09 -11.27 -5.68
CA THR A 65 -24.38 -11.96 -5.81
C THR A 65 -24.34 -13.33 -5.13
N SER A 66 -25.48 -13.79 -4.62
CA SER A 66 -25.59 -15.03 -3.83
C SER A 66 -25.25 -16.32 -4.59
N GLU A 67 -24.97 -16.23 -5.89
CA GLU A 67 -24.49 -17.35 -6.71
C GLU A 67 -22.99 -17.65 -6.47
N TYR A 68 -22.26 -16.72 -5.88
CA TYR A 68 -20.84 -16.83 -5.55
C TYR A 68 -20.68 -17.01 -4.04
N LYS A 69 -19.95 -18.06 -3.64
CA LYS A 69 -19.59 -18.33 -2.24
C LYS A 69 -18.14 -17.96 -2.02
N LEU A 70 -17.87 -17.18 -0.97
CA LEU A 70 -16.51 -16.82 -0.60
C LEU A 70 -15.76 -18.09 -0.14
N ALA A 71 -14.61 -18.37 -0.76
CA ALA A 71 -13.82 -19.58 -0.52
C ALA A 71 -12.48 -19.27 0.17
N TYR A 72 -11.88 -18.12 -0.12
CA TYR A 72 -10.59 -17.71 0.46
C TYR A 72 -10.44 -16.19 0.47
N VAL A 73 -9.76 -15.67 1.49
CA VAL A 73 -9.39 -14.25 1.59
C VAL A 73 -7.92 -14.13 1.93
N GLU A 74 -7.19 -13.33 1.17
CA GLU A 74 -5.83 -12.93 1.50
C GLU A 74 -5.69 -11.41 1.52
N VAL A 75 -5.29 -10.88 2.68
CA VAL A 75 -5.09 -9.45 2.93
C VAL A 75 -3.61 -9.15 2.93
N ILE A 76 -3.22 -8.02 2.34
CA ILE A 76 -1.93 -7.39 2.60
C ILE A 76 -2.15 -5.90 2.87
N HIS A 77 -1.60 -5.38 3.97
CA HIS A 77 -1.67 -3.94 4.23
C HIS A 77 -0.36 -3.32 4.73
N ARG A 78 -0.21 -2.02 4.50
CA ARG A 78 0.83 -1.17 5.09
C ARG A 78 0.52 -0.91 6.56
N HIS A 79 1.54 -0.93 7.41
CA HIS A 79 1.44 -0.48 8.80
C HIS A 79 0.73 0.89 8.97
N GLN A 80 0.16 1.16 10.15
CA GLN A 80 -0.50 2.42 10.46
C GLN A 80 0.50 3.52 10.88
N LYS A 81 -0.03 4.67 11.34
CA LYS A 81 0.71 5.87 11.75
C LYS A 81 1.86 5.53 12.70
N ARG A 82 3.05 5.99 12.33
CA ARG A 82 4.29 5.83 13.09
C ARG A 82 5.01 7.16 13.26
N THR A 83 6.01 7.21 14.12
CA THR A 83 7.03 8.26 14.15
C THR A 83 7.85 8.24 12.84
N PRO A 84 8.56 9.34 12.47
CA PRO A 84 9.38 9.33 11.27
C PRO A 84 10.58 8.39 11.44
N TYR A 85 11.22 8.02 10.34
CA TYR A 85 12.53 7.36 10.42
C TYR A 85 13.56 8.30 11.04
N SER A 86 14.51 7.75 11.80
CA SER A 86 15.59 8.54 12.40
C SER A 86 16.45 9.29 11.38
N SER A 87 16.56 8.75 10.16
CA SER A 87 17.23 9.38 9.00
C SER A 87 16.42 10.50 8.37
N ASN A 88 15.11 10.55 8.61
CA ASN A 88 14.17 11.49 8.03
C ASN A 88 13.80 12.60 9.02
N MET A 89 14.41 12.62 10.22
CA MET A 89 14.19 13.68 11.18
C MET A 89 14.85 14.98 10.73
N LEU A 90 14.10 16.07 10.81
CA LEU A 90 14.56 17.41 10.45
C LEU A 90 15.33 18.03 11.63
N PRO A 91 16.26 18.97 11.39
CA PRO A 91 16.91 19.70 12.46
C PRO A 91 15.87 20.39 13.37
N GLY A 92 16.03 20.22 14.68
CA GLY A 92 15.05 20.66 15.67
C GLY A 92 14.08 19.57 16.13
N ASP A 93 13.99 18.44 15.41
CA ASP A 93 13.27 17.27 15.90
C ASP A 93 14.01 16.65 17.09
N VAL A 94 13.26 16.34 18.14
CA VAL A 94 13.80 15.74 19.36
C VAL A 94 13.73 14.22 19.24
N LYS A 95 14.89 13.57 19.30
CA LYS A 95 14.99 12.11 19.48
C LYS A 95 14.85 11.78 20.95
N GLU A 96 13.90 10.91 21.28
CA GLU A 96 13.83 10.34 22.62
C GLU A 96 15.02 9.40 22.84
N GLU A 97 15.78 9.64 23.90
CA GLU A 97 16.96 8.84 24.24
C GLU A 97 16.55 7.40 24.54
N GLY A 98 17.25 6.44 23.94
CA GLY A 98 16.97 5.00 24.12
C GLY A 98 15.81 4.45 23.27
N VAL A 99 15.14 5.28 22.47
CA VAL A 99 14.07 4.83 21.56
C VAL A 99 14.65 4.43 20.19
N ARG A 100 14.31 3.23 19.72
CA ARG A 100 14.61 2.79 18.35
C ARG A 100 13.52 3.31 17.42
N TYR A 101 13.84 4.22 16.51
CA TYR A 101 12.88 4.70 15.52
C TYR A 101 12.85 3.81 14.27
N PRO A 102 11.70 3.70 13.58
CA PRO A 102 10.40 4.28 13.95
C PRO A 102 9.61 3.42 14.97
N GLN A 103 8.54 3.99 15.52
CA GLN A 103 7.60 3.36 16.44
C GLN A 103 6.15 3.64 16.00
N ILE A 104 5.24 2.68 16.16
CA ILE A 104 3.81 2.93 15.95
C ILE A 104 3.30 3.89 17.03
N THR A 105 2.62 4.95 16.61
CA THR A 105 2.09 5.96 17.55
C THR A 105 0.89 5.42 18.30
N ALA A 106 0.48 6.09 19.38
CA ALA A 106 -0.78 5.74 20.08
C ALA A 106 -1.99 5.77 19.12
N GLY A 107 -2.06 6.78 18.24
CA GLY A 107 -3.09 6.88 17.22
C GLY A 107 -2.97 5.79 16.14
N GLY A 108 -1.75 5.31 15.86
CA GLY A 108 -1.51 4.15 14.99
C GLY A 108 -2.06 2.87 15.60
N LYS A 109 -1.78 2.59 16.88
CA LYS A 109 -2.31 1.40 17.60
C LYS A 109 -3.85 1.39 17.65
N VAL A 110 -4.46 2.54 17.92
CA VAL A 110 -5.93 2.69 17.87
C VAL A 110 -6.46 2.39 16.47
N ASP A 111 -5.80 2.90 15.43
CA ASP A 111 -6.21 2.66 14.06
C ASP A 111 -6.01 1.18 13.65
N SER A 112 -4.92 0.54 14.06
CA SER A 112 -4.67 -0.90 13.82
C SER A 112 -5.77 -1.76 14.47
N LYS A 113 -6.13 -1.47 15.73
CA LYS A 113 -7.24 -2.17 16.40
C LYS A 113 -8.57 -1.97 15.67
N GLN A 114 -8.85 -0.74 15.23
CA GLN A 114 -10.06 -0.45 14.48
C GLN A 114 -10.07 -1.18 13.13
N HIS A 115 -8.92 -1.26 12.44
CA HIS A 115 -8.77 -2.05 11.22
C HIS A 115 -9.14 -3.52 11.45
N GLY A 116 -8.66 -4.13 12.54
CA GLY A 116 -9.05 -5.48 12.93
C GLY A 116 -10.56 -5.59 13.15
N LEU A 117 -11.16 -4.67 13.91
CA LEU A 117 -12.61 -4.66 14.13
C LEU A 117 -13.41 -4.54 12.83
N ASP A 118 -12.97 -3.68 11.90
CA ASP A 118 -13.65 -3.46 10.62
C ASP A 118 -13.65 -4.74 9.75
N LEU A 119 -12.50 -5.43 9.68
CA LEU A 119 -12.34 -6.68 8.93
C LEU A 119 -13.08 -7.83 9.62
N PHE A 120 -13.04 -7.94 10.94
CA PHE A 120 -13.77 -8.98 11.66
C PHE A 120 -15.28 -8.78 11.50
N GLN A 121 -15.81 -7.58 11.69
CA GLN A 121 -17.25 -7.32 11.45
C GLN A 121 -17.69 -7.64 10.02
N LEU A 122 -16.81 -7.45 9.04
CA LEU A 122 -17.09 -7.82 7.66
C LEU A 122 -17.06 -9.34 7.46
N TYR A 123 -15.91 -9.98 7.71
CA TYR A 123 -15.72 -11.38 7.36
C TYR A 123 -16.33 -12.35 8.38
N HIS A 124 -16.50 -11.96 9.64
CA HIS A 124 -17.21 -12.73 10.66
C HIS A 124 -18.71 -12.39 10.66
N ASP A 125 -19.10 -11.17 11.06
CA ASP A 125 -20.51 -10.88 11.36
C ASP A 125 -21.39 -10.78 10.11
N GLU A 126 -20.90 -10.16 9.02
CA GLU A 126 -21.69 -9.94 7.80
C GLU A 126 -21.62 -11.15 6.86
N LEU A 127 -20.43 -11.72 6.66
CA LEU A 127 -20.22 -12.81 5.69
C LEU A 127 -20.22 -14.21 6.31
N GLY A 128 -20.10 -14.34 7.64
CA GLY A 128 -20.06 -15.65 8.32
C GLY A 128 -18.88 -16.53 7.89
N PHE A 129 -17.79 -15.91 7.44
CA PHE A 129 -16.62 -16.57 6.84
C PHE A 129 -15.54 -16.89 7.87
N LEU A 130 -15.25 -15.96 8.79
CA LEU A 130 -14.31 -16.20 9.90
C LEU A 130 -14.98 -16.99 11.04
N PRO A 131 -14.22 -17.80 11.79
CA PRO A 131 -14.73 -18.51 12.96
C PRO A 131 -14.94 -17.60 14.18
N ASP A 132 -15.81 -18.01 15.10
CA ASP A 132 -16.06 -17.31 16.39
C ASP A 132 -14.82 -17.30 17.30
N GLU A 133 -14.05 -18.40 17.30
CA GLU A 133 -12.80 -18.58 18.05
C GLU A 133 -11.63 -18.72 17.08
N TYR A 134 -10.45 -18.23 17.45
CA TYR A 134 -9.27 -18.35 16.59
C TYR A 134 -8.90 -19.82 16.34
N ASP A 135 -8.72 -20.17 15.07
CA ASP A 135 -8.26 -21.48 14.62
C ASP A 135 -7.04 -21.30 13.70
N GLU A 136 -5.87 -21.78 14.14
CA GLU A 136 -4.60 -21.66 13.41
C GLU A 136 -4.55 -22.48 12.11
N GLU A 137 -5.42 -23.49 11.94
CA GLU A 137 -5.54 -24.23 10.68
C GLU A 137 -6.33 -23.46 9.62
N LEU A 138 -7.17 -22.50 10.04
CA LEU A 138 -8.08 -21.73 9.18
C LEU A 138 -7.62 -20.29 8.95
N VAL A 139 -6.97 -19.69 9.96
CA VAL A 139 -6.64 -18.26 10.00
C VAL A 139 -5.14 -18.08 10.29
N GLN A 140 -4.41 -17.54 9.31
CA GLN A 140 -2.96 -17.34 9.39
C GLN A 140 -2.56 -15.87 9.28
N TRP A 141 -1.44 -15.57 9.92
CA TRP A 141 -0.91 -14.23 10.07
C TRP A 141 0.55 -14.24 9.67
N ARG A 142 0.98 -13.26 8.87
CA ARG A 142 2.38 -13.05 8.51
C ARG A 142 2.73 -11.58 8.65
N ILE A 143 3.86 -11.31 9.26
CA ILE A 143 4.40 -9.96 9.37
C ILE A 143 5.81 -9.93 8.85
N THR A 144 6.23 -8.75 8.40
CA THR A 144 7.63 -8.51 8.04
C THR A 144 8.51 -8.49 9.29
N ASN A 145 9.82 -8.69 9.13
CA ASN A 145 10.78 -8.68 10.24
C ASN A 145 11.11 -7.25 10.70
N ASN A 146 10.08 -6.50 11.09
CA ASN A 146 10.14 -5.10 11.45
C ASN A 146 9.33 -4.82 12.73
N ASN A 147 9.87 -3.97 13.61
CA ASN A 147 9.24 -3.70 14.91
C ASN A 147 7.89 -2.99 14.77
N ILE A 148 7.65 -2.25 13.69
CA ILE A 148 6.39 -1.52 13.49
C ILE A 148 5.28 -2.45 13.00
N THR A 149 5.57 -3.45 12.17
CA THR A 149 4.58 -4.42 11.69
C THR A 149 4.16 -5.37 12.81
N GLN A 150 5.09 -5.75 13.70
CA GLN A 150 4.75 -6.44 14.96
C GLN A 150 3.79 -5.61 15.83
N GLN A 151 4.08 -4.32 16.06
CA GLN A 151 3.21 -3.47 16.89
C GLN A 151 1.82 -3.26 16.30
N VAL A 152 1.72 -3.22 14.97
CA VAL A 152 0.43 -3.20 14.26
C VAL A 152 -0.30 -4.50 14.50
N PHE A 153 0.35 -5.64 14.29
CA PHE A 153 -0.22 -6.97 14.53
C PHE A 153 -0.77 -7.09 15.94
N ASP A 154 0.05 -6.78 16.96
CA ASP A 154 -0.33 -6.85 18.37
C ASP A 154 -1.60 -6.05 18.67
N SER A 155 -1.77 -4.90 18.00
CA SER A 155 -2.95 -4.05 18.19
C SER A 155 -4.15 -4.55 17.38
N LEU A 156 -3.92 -5.00 16.15
CA LEU A 156 -4.94 -5.45 15.22
C LEU A 156 -5.66 -6.70 15.71
N ILE A 157 -4.93 -7.70 16.19
CA ILE A 157 -5.53 -8.96 16.66
C ILE A 157 -6.48 -8.73 17.84
N THR A 158 -6.26 -7.69 18.66
CA THR A 158 -7.20 -7.35 19.74
C THR A 158 -8.54 -6.81 19.23
N GLY A 159 -8.63 -6.47 17.95
CA GLY A 159 -9.87 -6.11 17.27
C GLY A 159 -10.60 -7.31 16.66
N MET A 160 -9.90 -8.42 16.40
CA MET A 160 -10.47 -9.61 15.77
C MET A 160 -10.72 -10.73 16.78
N TYR A 161 -9.69 -11.09 17.54
CA TYR A 161 -9.67 -12.20 18.49
C TYR A 161 -9.12 -11.72 19.84
N PRO A 162 -9.87 -10.89 20.59
CA PRO A 162 -9.36 -10.17 21.78
C PRO A 162 -8.94 -11.06 22.95
N ASN A 163 -9.34 -12.33 22.96
CA ASN A 163 -9.08 -13.26 24.05
C ASN A 163 -8.01 -14.32 23.69
N ASP A 164 -7.52 -14.32 22.45
CA ASP A 164 -6.63 -15.36 21.95
C ASP A 164 -5.16 -14.90 21.98
N ASN A 165 -4.26 -15.86 22.16
CA ASN A 165 -2.82 -15.62 22.09
C ASN A 165 -2.29 -16.06 20.73
N ILE A 166 -2.24 -15.13 19.79
CA ILE A 166 -1.92 -15.40 18.38
C ILE A 166 -0.47 -14.98 18.11
N THR A 167 0.26 -15.83 17.38
CA THR A 167 1.62 -15.52 16.90
C THR A 167 1.59 -15.41 15.38
N ALA A 168 2.16 -14.33 14.85
CA ALA A 168 2.36 -14.19 13.40
C ALA A 168 3.61 -14.94 12.94
N GLU A 169 3.56 -15.47 11.73
CA GLU A 169 4.73 -15.99 11.03
C GLU A 169 5.73 -14.85 10.76
N LEU A 170 7.00 -15.16 11.02
CA LEU A 170 8.16 -14.34 10.68
C LEU A 170 9.11 -15.19 9.83
N ARG A 171 9.53 -14.66 8.68
CA ARG A 171 10.52 -15.32 7.81
C ARG A 171 11.83 -14.53 7.79
N GLU A 172 12.95 -15.26 7.79
CA GLU A 172 14.28 -14.65 7.66
C GLU A 172 14.52 -14.17 6.23
N VAL A 173 14.22 -15.03 5.25
CA VAL A 173 14.13 -14.68 3.84
C VAL A 173 12.67 -14.47 3.51
N ASP A 174 12.31 -13.22 3.22
CA ASP A 174 10.93 -12.78 3.15
C ASP A 174 10.66 -12.09 1.80
N ASN A 175 9.61 -12.53 1.10
CA ASN A 175 9.09 -11.85 -0.09
C ASN A 175 7.97 -10.83 0.27
N LEU A 176 7.53 -10.73 1.53
CA LEU A 176 6.54 -9.78 2.01
C LEU A 176 7.14 -8.39 2.29
N GLU A 177 8.24 -8.33 3.06
CA GLU A 177 9.22 -7.25 2.99
C GLU A 177 10.34 -7.78 2.11
N PRO A 178 10.28 -7.59 0.79
CA PRO A 178 11.16 -8.27 -0.16
C PRO A 178 12.62 -7.91 0.11
N ASN A 179 13.25 -8.73 0.95
CA ASN A 179 14.64 -8.65 1.40
C ASN A 179 15.55 -9.56 0.56
N LEU A 180 15.01 -10.02 -0.57
CA LEU A 180 15.74 -10.67 -1.65
C LEU A 180 16.65 -9.67 -2.33
N ASP A 181 17.90 -10.08 -2.56
CA ASP A 181 18.85 -9.31 -3.36
C ASP A 181 18.42 -9.40 -4.82
N CYS A 182 18.29 -8.24 -5.48
CA CYS A 182 17.86 -8.18 -6.86
C CYS A 182 18.39 -6.94 -7.57
N HIS A 183 19.59 -7.06 -8.14
CA HIS A 183 20.23 -5.99 -8.89
C HIS A 183 19.37 -5.48 -10.06
N GLN A 184 18.57 -6.34 -10.70
CA GLN A 184 17.67 -5.94 -11.78
C GLN A 184 16.60 -4.96 -11.28
N ALA A 185 15.99 -5.21 -10.11
CA ALA A 185 15.04 -4.28 -9.51
C ALA A 185 15.72 -2.96 -9.13
N ASP A 186 16.93 -3.02 -8.58
CA ASP A 186 17.71 -1.84 -8.20
C ASP A 186 18.09 -0.98 -9.42
N ASP A 187 18.55 -1.62 -10.50
CA ASP A 187 18.90 -0.98 -11.77
C ASP A 187 17.68 -0.34 -12.43
N LEU A 188 16.52 -1.01 -12.42
CA LEU A 188 15.26 -0.44 -12.92
C LEU A 188 14.83 0.77 -12.11
N LYS A 189 14.86 0.68 -10.77
CA LYS A 189 14.53 1.82 -9.89
C LYS A 189 15.48 3.00 -10.12
N LYS A 190 16.77 2.72 -10.29
CA LYS A 190 17.78 3.74 -10.64
C LYS A 190 17.52 4.36 -12.00
N ALA A 191 17.16 3.56 -13.01
CA ALA A 191 16.83 4.06 -14.35
C ALA A 191 15.59 4.95 -14.33
N ILE A 192 14.54 4.56 -13.60
CA ILE A 192 13.34 5.38 -13.37
C ILE A 192 13.72 6.73 -12.75
N ARG A 193 14.58 6.73 -11.72
CA ARG A 193 15.04 7.94 -11.02
C ARG A 193 16.17 8.71 -11.74
N SER A 194 16.46 8.35 -12.99
CA SER A 194 17.46 8.99 -13.83
C SER A 194 16.87 9.55 -15.12
N THR A 195 15.54 9.59 -15.24
CA THR A 195 14.87 10.17 -16.41
C THR A 195 14.91 11.69 -16.37
N PRO A 196 14.80 12.38 -17.52
CA PRO A 196 14.65 13.83 -17.54
C PRO A 196 13.51 14.34 -16.65
N MET A 197 12.38 13.63 -16.65
CA MET A 197 11.20 14.00 -15.85
C MET A 197 11.47 13.91 -14.33
N TRP A 198 12.26 12.92 -13.88
CA TRP A 198 12.74 12.86 -12.50
C TRP A 198 13.69 14.02 -12.19
N TYR A 199 14.63 14.31 -13.10
CA TYR A 199 15.56 15.43 -12.88
C TYR A 199 14.86 16.79 -12.85
N ASP A 200 13.83 17.00 -13.66
CA ASP A 200 13.02 18.23 -13.64
C ASP A 200 12.38 18.44 -12.26
N GLU A 201 11.88 17.37 -11.61
CA GLU A 201 11.36 17.42 -10.25
C GLU A 201 12.46 17.75 -9.23
N THR A 202 13.58 17.02 -9.25
CA THR A 202 14.67 17.24 -8.27
C THR A 202 15.37 18.60 -8.39
N ASN A 203 15.13 19.33 -9.49
CA ASN A 203 15.62 20.69 -9.72
C ASN A 203 14.59 21.78 -9.36
N MET A 204 13.41 21.41 -8.85
CA MET A 204 12.40 22.38 -8.43
C MET A 204 12.87 23.22 -7.23
N THR A 205 12.43 24.48 -7.16
CA THR A 205 12.87 25.45 -6.13
C THR A 205 12.52 25.05 -4.70
N ILE A 206 11.55 24.16 -4.52
CA ILE A 206 11.10 23.70 -3.21
C ILE A 206 12.24 23.08 -2.39
N TYR A 207 13.19 22.39 -3.02
CA TYR A 207 14.34 21.80 -2.34
C TYR A 207 15.23 22.88 -1.70
N ASP A 208 15.51 23.96 -2.43
CA ASP A 208 16.27 25.11 -1.93
C ASP A 208 15.50 25.87 -0.84
N GLU A 209 14.19 26.05 -1.01
CA GLU A 209 13.33 26.70 -0.02
C GLU A 209 13.36 25.95 1.32
N LEU A 210 13.17 24.63 1.30
CA LEU A 210 13.21 23.77 2.50
C LEU A 210 14.61 23.73 3.13
N ALA A 211 15.67 23.70 2.31
CA ALA A 211 17.05 23.72 2.77
C ALA A 211 17.38 24.95 3.65
N THR A 212 16.76 26.09 3.34
CA THR A 212 16.98 27.35 4.07
C THR A 212 16.14 27.49 5.35
N GLN A 213 14.96 26.89 5.40
CA GLN A 213 14.05 27.02 6.54
C GLN A 213 14.38 26.05 7.68
N ASP A 214 14.74 24.82 7.35
CA ASP A 214 14.89 23.75 8.33
C ASP A 214 16.32 23.61 8.87
N GLY A 215 17.24 24.51 8.49
CA GLY A 215 18.65 24.42 8.91
C GLY A 215 19.40 23.19 8.38
N ILE A 216 18.83 22.47 7.41
CA ILE A 216 19.35 21.21 6.86
C ILE A 216 20.69 21.44 6.17
N ASN A 217 20.87 22.58 5.49
CA ASN A 217 22.16 22.97 4.88
C ASN A 217 23.32 23.09 5.89
N ALA A 218 23.05 23.26 7.19
CA ALA A 218 24.09 23.28 8.22
C ALA A 218 24.65 21.89 8.58
N THR A 219 24.02 20.80 8.11
CA THR A 219 24.34 19.43 8.57
C THR A 219 25.09 18.58 7.55
N SER A 220 25.38 19.08 6.34
CA SER A 220 26.13 18.34 5.31
C SER A 220 25.55 16.94 4.99
N HIS A 221 24.22 16.83 4.83
CA HIS A 221 23.52 15.61 4.40
C HIS A 221 23.07 15.69 2.93
N PRO A 222 23.98 15.49 1.94
CA PRO A 222 23.63 15.59 0.52
C PRO A 222 22.57 14.57 0.08
N GLY A 223 22.45 13.43 0.77
CA GLY A 223 21.45 12.39 0.45
C GLY A 223 20.00 12.80 0.72
N PHE A 224 19.77 13.79 1.60
CA PHE A 224 18.42 14.22 2.00
C PHE A 224 17.67 14.95 0.87
N TYR A 225 18.40 15.53 -0.09
CA TYR A 225 17.83 16.28 -1.22
C TYR A 225 17.73 15.47 -2.51
N GLY A 226 18.06 14.17 -2.47
CA GLY A 226 17.96 13.30 -3.65
C GLY A 226 16.55 12.81 -3.95
N SER A 227 15.60 13.05 -3.03
CA SER A 227 14.18 12.69 -3.15
C SER A 227 13.36 13.45 -2.11
N ILE A 228 12.14 13.85 -2.48
CA ILE A 228 11.22 14.56 -1.59
C ILE A 228 10.66 13.66 -0.47
N ASP A 229 10.81 12.33 -0.62
CA ASP A 229 10.53 11.27 0.37
C ASP A 229 10.82 11.71 1.80
N HIS A 230 12.03 12.17 2.08
CA HIS A 230 12.46 12.43 3.45
C HIS A 230 11.64 13.54 4.11
N PHE A 231 11.35 14.61 3.35
CA PHE A 231 10.48 15.69 3.79
C PHE A 231 9.03 15.22 3.94
N PHE A 232 8.58 14.42 2.98
CA PHE A 232 7.24 13.86 2.99
C PHE A 232 7.01 12.97 4.21
N ASP A 233 7.90 12.02 4.51
CA ASP A 233 7.81 11.11 5.67
C ASP A 233 7.79 11.89 6.98
N ASN A 234 8.63 12.93 7.11
CA ASN A 234 8.67 13.77 8.30
C ASN A 234 7.38 14.57 8.49
N LEU A 235 7.01 15.36 7.49
CA LEU A 235 5.87 16.29 7.56
C LEU A 235 4.55 15.54 7.63
N SER A 236 4.39 14.43 6.90
CA SER A 236 3.19 13.61 6.97
C SER A 236 3.04 12.98 8.35
N THR A 237 4.12 12.50 8.96
CA THR A 237 4.07 11.97 10.33
C THR A 237 3.59 13.01 11.34
N LYS A 238 4.19 14.21 11.32
CA LYS A 238 3.81 15.32 12.22
C LYS A 238 2.36 15.73 12.02
N THR A 239 1.94 15.93 10.78
CA THR A 239 0.56 16.36 10.48
C THR A 239 -0.47 15.28 10.84
N CYS A 240 -0.17 13.99 10.63
CA CYS A 240 -1.05 12.90 11.08
C CYS A 240 -1.14 12.79 12.61
N ALA A 241 -0.10 13.18 13.34
CA ALA A 241 -0.12 13.29 14.80
C ALA A 241 -0.88 14.55 15.28
N GLY A 242 -1.03 15.56 14.41
CA GLY A 242 -1.58 16.87 14.77
C GLY A 242 -0.54 17.84 15.32
N ASP A 243 0.74 17.54 15.10
CA ASP A 243 1.85 18.36 15.54
C ASP A 243 2.00 19.60 14.64
N MET A 244 2.62 20.63 15.19
CA MET A 244 3.01 21.80 14.42
C MET A 244 4.15 21.43 13.45
N ILE A 245 4.06 21.91 12.21
CA ILE A 245 5.14 21.84 11.24
C ILE A 245 5.76 23.21 11.06
N ASN A 246 7.06 23.24 10.76
CA ASN A 246 7.82 24.46 10.58
C ASN A 246 7.97 24.85 9.10
N VAL A 247 6.90 24.69 8.32
CA VAL A 247 6.84 25.06 6.90
C VAL A 247 5.55 25.82 6.62
N THR A 248 5.53 26.63 5.55
CA THR A 248 4.28 27.27 5.10
C THR A 248 3.31 26.24 4.54
N ASN A 249 2.01 26.57 4.50
CA ASN A 249 1.01 25.70 3.87
C ASN A 249 1.33 25.40 2.40
N SER A 250 1.86 26.38 1.66
CA SER A 250 2.25 26.18 0.26
C SER A 250 3.38 25.17 0.13
N GLN A 251 4.40 25.25 0.99
CA GLN A 251 5.51 24.29 0.97
C GLN A 251 5.04 22.90 1.37
N PHE A 252 4.22 22.80 2.42
CA PHE A 252 3.60 21.53 2.81
C PHE A 252 2.83 20.89 1.66
N GLU A 253 1.94 21.66 1.00
CA GLU A 253 1.18 21.14 -0.13
C GLU A 253 2.07 20.68 -1.28
N THR A 254 3.11 21.45 -1.61
CA THR A 254 4.07 21.06 -2.65
C THR A 254 4.78 19.76 -2.29
N VAL A 255 5.31 19.62 -1.07
CA VAL A 255 5.98 18.38 -0.60
C VAL A 255 5.03 17.18 -0.70
N MET A 256 3.80 17.32 -0.20
CA MET A 256 2.83 16.21 -0.23
C MET A 256 2.46 15.80 -1.66
N LYS A 257 2.30 16.76 -2.57
CA LYS A 257 2.02 16.47 -3.99
C LYS A 257 3.21 15.82 -4.69
N LEU A 258 4.42 16.29 -4.43
CA LEU A 258 5.63 15.70 -5.02
C LEU A 258 5.90 14.30 -4.52
N GLY A 259 5.69 14.00 -3.23
CA GLY A 259 5.83 12.62 -2.73
C GLY A 259 4.79 11.68 -3.35
N HIS A 260 3.58 12.16 -3.62
CA HIS A 260 2.61 11.40 -4.41
C HIS A 260 3.02 11.20 -5.86
N TRP A 261 3.54 12.24 -6.50
CA TRP A 261 4.05 12.16 -7.86
C TRP A 261 5.22 11.18 -7.97
N GLU A 262 6.19 11.20 -7.05
CA GLU A 262 7.31 10.26 -7.06
C GLU A 262 6.82 8.80 -6.99
N TYR A 263 5.79 8.52 -6.20
CA TYR A 263 5.19 7.19 -6.08
C TYR A 263 4.38 6.80 -7.32
N ASP A 264 3.55 7.71 -7.84
CA ASP A 264 2.82 7.49 -9.10
C ASP A 264 3.79 7.18 -10.24
N TYR A 265 4.80 8.03 -10.39
CA TYR A 265 5.82 7.89 -11.42
C TYR A 265 6.57 6.57 -11.23
N THR A 266 7.10 6.30 -10.04
CA THR A 266 7.95 5.12 -9.83
C THR A 266 7.20 3.80 -9.98
N PHE A 267 5.98 3.73 -9.46
CA PHE A 267 5.28 2.47 -9.24
C PHE A 267 4.01 2.30 -10.07
N TYR A 268 3.66 3.25 -10.94
CA TYR A 268 2.43 3.15 -11.72
C TYR A 268 2.58 3.64 -13.15
N SER A 269 2.93 4.92 -13.34
CA SER A 269 2.91 5.56 -14.67
C SER A 269 4.22 5.42 -15.47
N ASN A 270 5.37 5.21 -14.83
CA ASN A 270 6.62 5.00 -15.60
C ASN A 270 6.58 3.68 -16.40
N PRO A 271 7.07 3.65 -17.66
CA PRO A 271 7.11 2.43 -18.47
C PRO A 271 7.82 1.22 -17.83
N ASN A 272 8.81 1.47 -16.95
CA ASN A 272 9.56 0.42 -16.26
C ASN A 272 8.90 -0.03 -14.94
N ALA A 273 7.77 0.55 -14.53
CA ALA A 273 7.13 0.25 -13.25
C ALA A 273 6.72 -1.23 -13.16
N THR A 274 6.06 -1.77 -14.19
CA THR A 274 5.65 -3.18 -14.18
C THR A 274 6.83 -4.12 -14.06
N ASP A 275 7.90 -3.92 -14.84
CA ASP A 275 9.09 -4.77 -14.78
C ASP A 275 9.77 -4.68 -13.41
N TYR A 276 9.84 -3.48 -12.81
CA TYR A 276 10.31 -3.31 -11.44
C TYR A 276 9.45 -4.11 -10.46
N GLY A 277 8.12 -4.06 -10.59
CA GLY A 277 7.18 -4.82 -9.77
C GLY A 277 7.35 -6.32 -9.90
N ILE A 278 7.61 -6.83 -11.11
CA ILE A 278 7.86 -8.26 -11.35
C ILE A 278 9.10 -8.71 -10.58
N TYR A 279 10.24 -8.02 -10.72
CA TYR A 279 11.44 -8.40 -9.97
C TYR A 279 11.24 -8.24 -8.46
N LYS A 280 10.62 -7.14 -8.01
CA LYS A 280 10.55 -6.84 -6.57
C LYS A 280 9.46 -7.61 -5.82
N TYR A 281 8.37 -7.99 -6.49
CA TYR A 281 7.16 -8.54 -5.86
C TYR A 281 6.55 -9.74 -6.59
N GLY A 282 7.21 -10.25 -7.64
CA GLY A 282 6.76 -11.43 -8.35
C GLY A 282 6.74 -12.68 -7.48
N ASN A 283 7.76 -12.88 -6.62
CA ASN A 283 7.81 -14.05 -5.73
C ASN A 283 6.64 -14.07 -4.72
N PHE A 284 6.21 -12.91 -4.21
CA PHE A 284 5.01 -12.83 -3.37
C PHE A 284 3.75 -13.13 -4.20
N THR A 285 3.66 -12.55 -5.40
CA THR A 285 2.47 -12.72 -6.25
C THR A 285 2.32 -14.15 -6.76
N THR A 286 3.41 -14.86 -6.99
CA THR A 286 3.42 -16.29 -7.31
C THR A 286 2.98 -17.14 -6.10
N GLU A 287 3.43 -16.82 -4.89
CA GLU A 287 2.96 -17.47 -3.64
C GLU A 287 1.45 -17.22 -3.43
N LEU A 288 0.97 -15.99 -3.64
CA LEU A 288 -0.45 -15.67 -3.62
C LEU A 288 -1.25 -16.51 -4.64
N ALA A 289 -0.74 -16.63 -5.86
CA ALA A 289 -1.37 -17.44 -6.90
C ALA A 289 -1.42 -18.93 -6.53
N SER A 290 -0.37 -19.47 -5.89
CA SER A 290 -0.37 -20.88 -5.45
C SER A 290 -1.39 -21.11 -4.35
N HIS A 291 -1.61 -20.17 -3.42
CA HIS A 291 -2.68 -20.30 -2.42
C HIS A 291 -4.06 -20.46 -3.07
N PHE A 292 -4.36 -19.69 -4.13
CA PHE A 292 -5.62 -19.86 -4.86
C PHE A 292 -5.71 -21.23 -5.53
N GLN A 293 -4.62 -21.74 -6.10
CA GLN A 293 -4.58 -23.07 -6.69
C GLN A 293 -4.82 -24.17 -5.65
N GLU A 294 -4.23 -24.06 -4.47
CA GLU A 294 -4.42 -25.01 -3.37
C GLU A 294 -5.86 -24.98 -2.81
N VAL A 295 -6.53 -23.83 -2.81
CA VAL A 295 -7.97 -23.74 -2.46
C VAL A 295 -8.80 -24.47 -3.50
N ILE A 296 -8.53 -24.23 -4.78
CA ILE A 296 -9.24 -24.86 -5.91
C ILE A 296 -9.03 -26.38 -5.92
N SER A 297 -7.82 -26.86 -5.58
CA SER A 297 -7.52 -28.30 -5.49
C SER A 297 -8.03 -28.96 -4.20
N GLY A 298 -8.44 -28.16 -3.20
CA GLY A 298 -8.85 -28.64 -1.88
C GLY A 298 -7.68 -29.06 -0.97
N GLU A 299 -6.46 -28.64 -1.29
CA GLU A 299 -5.25 -28.93 -0.52
C GLU A 299 -5.01 -27.90 0.60
N ARG A 300 -5.57 -26.69 0.48
CA ARG A 300 -5.46 -25.64 1.49
C ARG A 300 -6.64 -25.64 2.45
N LYS A 301 -6.31 -25.74 3.75
CA LYS A 301 -7.28 -25.56 4.85
C LYS A 301 -7.48 -24.09 5.24
N VAL A 302 -6.43 -23.28 5.11
CA VAL A 302 -6.44 -21.86 5.49
C VAL A 302 -7.42 -21.13 4.60
N ILE A 303 -8.43 -20.51 5.21
CA ILE A 303 -9.46 -19.72 4.51
C ILE A 303 -9.16 -18.21 4.57
N TYR A 304 -8.37 -17.77 5.55
CA TYR A 304 -8.01 -16.38 5.74
C TYR A 304 -6.51 -16.24 6.03
N GLN A 305 -5.80 -15.48 5.20
CA GLN A 305 -4.40 -15.11 5.43
C GLN A 305 -4.27 -13.59 5.50
N HIS A 306 -3.56 -13.09 6.51
CA HIS A 306 -3.35 -11.65 6.68
C HIS A 306 -1.87 -11.31 6.80
N ASN A 307 -1.41 -10.50 5.85
CA ASN A 307 -0.05 -10.02 5.76
C ASN A 307 0.06 -8.54 6.18
N ILE A 308 0.97 -8.21 7.10
CA ILE A 308 1.24 -6.82 7.53
C ILE A 308 2.64 -6.41 7.08
N ALA A 309 2.70 -5.38 6.25
CA ALA A 309 3.87 -4.98 5.48
C ALA A 309 4.07 -3.46 5.44
N HIS A 310 4.73 -2.98 4.40
CA HIS A 310 5.17 -1.59 4.23
C HIS A 310 4.54 -0.93 3.01
N ASP A 311 4.67 0.39 2.89
CA ASP A 311 4.34 1.12 1.66
C ASP A 311 5.12 0.57 0.47
N GLY A 312 6.40 0.26 0.65
CA GLY A 312 7.22 -0.37 -0.40
C GLY A 312 6.63 -1.69 -0.92
N SER A 313 6.01 -2.50 -0.06
CA SER A 313 5.34 -3.74 -0.43
C SER A 313 4.07 -3.46 -1.22
N ILE A 314 3.20 -2.57 -0.73
CA ILE A 314 1.98 -2.16 -1.43
C ILE A 314 2.31 -1.55 -2.80
N SER A 315 3.31 -0.67 -2.86
CA SER A 315 3.74 -0.03 -4.11
C SER A 315 4.37 -0.99 -5.10
N ALA A 316 5.19 -1.94 -4.66
CA ALA A 316 5.76 -2.94 -5.57
C ALA A 316 4.67 -3.88 -6.13
N LEU A 317 3.70 -4.27 -5.30
CA LEU A 317 2.52 -5.01 -5.75
C LEU A 317 1.67 -4.19 -6.73
N THR A 318 1.43 -2.91 -6.44
CA THR A 318 0.75 -1.99 -7.37
C THR A 318 1.49 -1.90 -8.70
N ALA A 319 2.82 -1.82 -8.68
CA ALA A 319 3.64 -1.74 -9.89
C ALA A 319 3.49 -3.01 -10.74
N LEU A 320 3.56 -4.18 -10.12
CA LEU A 320 3.34 -5.45 -10.80
C LEU A 320 1.93 -5.50 -11.41
N LEU A 321 0.90 -5.05 -10.68
CA LEU A 321 -0.51 -5.14 -11.09
C LEU A 321 -1.01 -3.94 -11.90
N SER A 322 -0.17 -2.94 -12.22
CA SER A 322 -0.62 -1.65 -12.78
C SER A 322 -1.31 -1.76 -14.14
N LYS A 323 -0.95 -2.78 -14.94
CA LYS A 323 -1.61 -3.09 -16.22
C LYS A 323 -2.85 -3.96 -16.07
N TYR A 324 -3.05 -4.56 -14.90
CA TYR A 324 -4.18 -5.43 -14.58
C TYR A 324 -5.31 -4.69 -13.86
N LEU A 325 -4.95 -3.70 -13.03
CA LEU A 325 -5.87 -2.91 -12.20
C LEU A 325 -5.90 -1.47 -12.69
N ASP A 326 -7.10 -0.91 -12.84
CA ASP A 326 -7.26 0.53 -13.05
C ASP A 326 -7.48 1.24 -11.71
N LEU A 327 -6.44 1.93 -11.25
CA LEU A 327 -6.48 2.75 -10.04
C LEU A 327 -6.85 4.21 -10.31
N GLY A 328 -6.97 4.63 -11.58
CA GLY A 328 -6.90 6.05 -11.92
C GLY A 328 -5.51 6.56 -11.59
N PHE A 329 -5.37 7.40 -10.57
CA PHE A 329 -4.08 7.89 -10.05
C PHE A 329 -3.55 7.03 -8.93
N PHE A 330 -2.25 6.75 -8.94
CA PHE A 330 -1.59 6.22 -7.76
C PHE A 330 -1.07 7.35 -6.89
N GLN A 331 -1.24 7.20 -5.59
CA GLN A 331 -0.68 8.08 -4.59
C GLN A 331 0.15 7.20 -3.66
N TRP A 332 1.13 7.79 -2.97
CA TRP A 332 1.85 7.09 -1.91
C TRP A 332 0.84 6.35 -1.02
N PRO A 333 0.92 5.01 -0.87
CA PRO A 333 -0.04 4.26 -0.07
C PRO A 333 -0.12 4.86 1.33
N GLY A 334 -1.27 5.40 1.72
CA GLY A 334 -1.44 6.00 3.05
C GLY A 334 -1.34 4.94 4.16
N MET A 335 -1.34 5.39 5.40
CA MET A 335 -1.26 4.54 6.59
C MET A 335 -2.45 3.58 6.62
N GLY A 336 -2.19 2.27 6.72
CA GLY A 336 -3.23 1.24 6.66
C GLY A 336 -3.73 0.89 5.26
N ALA A 337 -3.14 1.42 4.17
CA ALA A 337 -3.50 1.04 2.80
C ALA A 337 -3.43 -0.48 2.62
N GLU A 338 -4.45 -1.06 2.00
CA GLU A 338 -4.57 -2.51 1.85
C GLU A 338 -4.93 -2.95 0.42
N TYR A 339 -4.47 -4.14 0.07
CA TYR A 339 -5.08 -4.98 -0.94
C TYR A 339 -5.77 -6.16 -0.27
N ILE A 340 -6.94 -6.52 -0.78
CA ILE A 340 -7.66 -7.73 -0.39
C ILE A 340 -7.95 -8.52 -1.65
N PHE A 341 -7.57 -9.80 -1.62
CA PHE A 341 -7.86 -10.77 -2.65
C PHE A 341 -8.91 -11.74 -2.11
N GLU A 342 -10.09 -11.75 -2.71
CA GLU A 342 -11.19 -12.64 -2.32
C GLU A 342 -11.44 -13.63 -3.46
N LEU A 343 -11.29 -14.93 -3.18
CA LEU A 343 -11.59 -15.99 -4.13
C LEU A 343 -13.01 -16.48 -3.88
N TYR A 344 -13.84 -16.45 -4.92
CA TYR A 344 -15.22 -16.89 -4.90
C TYR A 344 -15.43 -18.13 -5.76
N HIS A 345 -16.20 -19.09 -5.24
CA HIS A 345 -16.65 -20.28 -5.96
C HIS A 345 -18.09 -20.10 -6.45
N GLN A 346 -18.33 -20.30 -7.74
CA GLN A 346 -19.66 -20.34 -8.34
C GLN A 346 -20.08 -21.79 -8.54
N GLU A 347 -20.91 -22.31 -7.63
CA GLU A 347 -21.28 -23.73 -7.61
C GLU A 347 -22.03 -24.20 -8.86
N SER A 348 -22.72 -23.29 -9.55
CA SER A 348 -23.57 -23.65 -10.71
C SER A 348 -22.79 -24.21 -11.89
N ASN A 349 -21.52 -23.84 -12.04
CA ASN A 349 -20.64 -24.23 -13.14
C ASN A 349 -19.24 -24.66 -12.65
N ASP A 350 -19.07 -24.82 -11.33
CA ASP A 350 -17.80 -25.19 -10.70
C ASP A 350 -16.63 -24.30 -11.12
N SER A 351 -16.85 -22.98 -11.14
CA SER A 351 -15.85 -21.99 -11.54
C SER A 351 -15.44 -21.08 -10.39
N TYR A 352 -14.25 -20.47 -10.51
CA TYR A 352 -13.71 -19.58 -9.49
C TYR A 352 -13.46 -18.18 -10.05
N HIS A 353 -13.73 -17.17 -9.22
CA HIS A 353 -13.59 -15.77 -9.56
C HIS A 353 -12.76 -15.05 -8.50
N LEU A 354 -11.85 -14.20 -8.94
CA LEU A 354 -11.03 -13.36 -8.08
C LEU A 354 -11.62 -11.96 -8.01
N ARG A 355 -11.90 -11.52 -6.79
CA ARG A 355 -12.13 -10.11 -6.49
C ARG A 355 -10.87 -9.49 -5.92
N ILE A 356 -10.54 -8.29 -6.37
CA ILE A 356 -9.42 -7.51 -5.83
C ILE A 356 -9.98 -6.17 -5.35
N LEU A 357 -9.82 -5.88 -4.07
CA LEU A 357 -10.10 -4.58 -3.47
C LEU A 357 -8.78 -3.86 -3.20
N TYR A 358 -8.74 -2.55 -3.45
CA TYR A 358 -7.69 -1.67 -2.98
C TYR A 358 -8.31 -0.63 -2.06
N SER A 359 -7.91 -0.64 -0.79
CA SER A 359 -8.40 0.29 0.24
C SER A 359 -9.93 0.28 0.34
N GLY A 360 -10.51 -0.93 0.42
CA GLY A 360 -11.96 -1.14 0.51
C GLY A 360 -12.78 -0.92 -0.77
N VAL A 361 -12.14 -0.50 -1.87
CA VAL A 361 -12.81 -0.28 -3.17
C VAL A 361 -12.51 -1.43 -4.10
N GLU A 362 -13.56 -2.07 -4.62
CA GLU A 362 -13.42 -3.09 -5.67
C GLU A 362 -12.76 -2.49 -6.91
N ARG A 363 -11.67 -3.10 -7.34
CA ARG A 363 -10.95 -2.77 -8.57
C ARG A 363 -11.22 -3.76 -9.68
N LYS A 364 -11.49 -5.01 -9.32
CA LYS A 364 -11.70 -6.08 -10.28
C LYS A 364 -12.51 -7.22 -9.67
N PHE A 365 -13.37 -7.82 -10.49
CA PHE A 365 -14.04 -9.09 -10.21
C PHE A 365 -14.15 -9.87 -11.52
N VAL A 366 -13.34 -10.92 -11.66
CA VAL A 366 -13.13 -11.66 -12.93
C VAL A 366 -12.88 -13.15 -12.67
N PRO A 367 -13.04 -14.04 -13.68
CA PRO A 367 -12.59 -15.42 -13.56
C PRO A 367 -11.12 -15.51 -13.13
N ILE A 368 -10.80 -16.47 -12.26
CA ILE A 368 -9.43 -16.60 -11.71
C ILE A 368 -8.37 -16.81 -12.81
N ASP A 369 -8.75 -17.46 -13.92
CA ASP A 369 -7.87 -17.69 -15.06
C ASP A 369 -7.31 -16.40 -15.67
N ASP A 370 -8.05 -15.28 -15.59
CA ASP A 370 -7.56 -13.98 -16.07
C ASP A 370 -6.34 -13.51 -15.26
N PHE A 371 -6.30 -13.80 -13.96
CA PHE A 371 -5.16 -13.48 -13.10
C PHE A 371 -3.97 -14.39 -13.42
N TYR A 372 -4.19 -15.70 -13.57
CA TYR A 372 -3.14 -16.64 -13.94
C TYR A 372 -2.55 -16.33 -15.32
N ASN A 373 -3.39 -16.01 -16.31
CA ASN A 373 -2.94 -15.60 -17.63
C ASN A 373 -2.15 -14.30 -17.57
N TYR A 374 -2.58 -13.33 -16.76
CA TYR A 374 -1.82 -12.09 -16.57
C TYR A 374 -0.40 -12.34 -16.03
N LEU A 375 -0.25 -13.16 -14.99
CA LEU A 375 1.08 -13.49 -14.44
C LEU A 375 1.93 -14.27 -15.44
N LYS A 376 1.31 -15.19 -16.19
CA LYS A 376 1.97 -15.99 -17.21
C LYS A 376 2.45 -15.15 -18.40
N ASP A 377 1.61 -14.24 -18.90
CA ASP A 377 1.94 -13.38 -20.04
C ASP A 377 3.11 -12.43 -19.72
N LEU A 378 3.27 -12.08 -18.44
CA LEU A 378 4.40 -11.30 -17.93
C LEU A 378 5.62 -12.15 -17.52
N ASN A 379 5.53 -13.49 -17.60
CA ASN A 379 6.54 -14.44 -17.12
C ASN A 379 6.98 -14.15 -15.67
N VAL A 380 6.02 -13.82 -14.78
CA VAL A 380 6.31 -13.35 -13.42
C VAL A 380 7.20 -14.32 -12.65
N GLU A 381 6.83 -15.61 -12.63
CA GLU A 381 7.56 -16.65 -11.90
C GLU A 381 9.01 -16.81 -12.39
N GLU A 382 9.22 -16.88 -13.71
CA GLU A 382 10.55 -17.03 -14.29
C GLU A 382 11.43 -15.81 -13.98
N ILE A 383 10.90 -14.59 -14.16
CA ILE A 383 11.66 -13.36 -13.96
C ILE A 383 11.99 -13.15 -12.48
N SER A 384 11.01 -13.32 -11.59
CA SER A 384 11.21 -13.06 -10.15
C SER A 384 12.08 -14.11 -9.47
N SER A 385 12.15 -15.33 -10.01
CA SER A 385 13.07 -16.38 -9.53
C SER A 385 14.55 -16.01 -9.64
N GLN A 386 14.89 -14.99 -10.44
CA GLN A 386 16.26 -14.47 -10.56
C GLN A 386 16.69 -13.67 -9.33
N CYS A 387 15.74 -13.16 -8.53
CA CYS A 387 16.01 -12.50 -7.26
C CYS A 387 16.06 -13.57 -6.15
N ALA A 388 17.17 -13.61 -5.40
CA ALA A 388 17.41 -14.63 -4.39
C ALA A 388 17.92 -13.99 -3.09
N PRO A 389 17.78 -14.65 -1.93
CA PRO A 389 18.51 -14.20 -0.74
C PRO A 389 20.01 -14.13 -1.04
N SER A 390 20.67 -13.08 -0.57
CA SER A 390 22.11 -12.89 -0.76
C SER A 390 22.89 -14.13 -0.30
N SER A 391 23.73 -14.69 -1.15
CA SER A 391 24.66 -15.76 -0.74
C SER A 391 25.60 -15.21 0.33
N SER A 392 25.51 -15.74 1.55
CA SER A 392 26.38 -15.39 2.69
C SER A 392 27.86 -15.62 2.40
#